data_AF-A0A922YE61-F1
#
_entry.id   AF-A0A922YE61-F1
#
_cell.length_a   1.000
_cell.length_b   1.000
_cell.length_c   1.000
_cell.angle_alpha   90.00
_cell.angle_beta   90.00
_cell.angle_gamma   90.00
#
_symmetry.space_group_name_H-M   'P 1'
#
loop_
_entity.id
_entity.type
_entity.pdbx_description
1 polymer ?
#
loop_
_entity_poly.entity_id
_entity_poly.type
_entity_poly.pdbx_seq_one_letter_code
_entity_poly.pdbx_strand_id
1 'polypeptide(L)' 'MLRAALALGIGPEAFWRLSLREWRWLARGGEAPSRGELMAMMADHPDTGDRNERV' A
#
# COMPACT_ATOMS: atom_id res chain seq x y z
N MET A 1 -3.75 -3.32 -4.62
CA MET A 1 -4.78 -3.32 -3.55
C MET A 1 -5.83 -2.25 -3.74
N LEU A 2 -5.49 -0.96 -3.82
CA LEU A 2 -6.47 0.11 -4.03
C LEU A 2 -7.34 -0.12 -5.27
N ARG A 3 -6.75 -0.51 -6.40
CA ARG A 3 -7.50 -0.90 -7.62
C ARG A 3 -8.51 -2.03 -7.39
N ALA A 4 -8.15 -3.02 -6.57
CA ALA A 4 -9.05 -4.13 -6.22
C ALA A 4 -10.17 -3.66 -5.28
N ALA A 5 -9.87 -2.77 -4.33
CA ALA A 5 -10.86 -2.15 -3.46
C ALA A 5 -11.87 -1.31 -4.27
N LEU A 6 -11.38 -0.53 -5.24
CA LEU A 6 -12.21 0.24 -6.17
C LEU A 6 -13.10 -0.67 -7.02
N ALA A 7 -12.59 -1.79 -7.51
CA ALA A 7 -13.38 -2.79 -8.24
C ALA A 7 -14.50 -3.42 -7.38
N LEU A 8 -14.34 -3.42 -6.06
CA LEU A 8 -15.34 -3.86 -5.07
C LEU A 8 -16.25 -2.71 -4.59
N GLY A 9 -16.13 -1.50 -5.16
CA GLY A 9 -16.92 -0.33 -4.78
C GLY A 9 -16.45 0.39 -3.51
N ILE A 10 -15.28 0.03 -2.97
CA ILE A 10 -14.70 0.68 -1.80
C ILE A 10 -13.95 1.94 -2.26
N GLY A 11 -14.51 3.10 -1.97
CA GLY A 11 -13.88 4.39 -2.27
C GLY A 11 -12.59 4.63 -1.46
N PRO A 12 -11.70 5.55 -1.91
CA PRO A 12 -10.38 5.76 -1.30
C PRO A 12 -10.41 6.04 0.21
N GLU A 13 -11.36 6.85 0.67
CA GLU A 13 -11.47 7.18 2.09
C GLU A 13 -12.03 6.03 2.94
N ALA A 14 -12.89 5.18 2.37
CA ALA A 14 -13.33 3.95 3.01
C ALA A 14 -12.20 2.91 3.08
N PHE A 15 -11.35 2.85 2.05
CA PHE A 15 -10.19 1.97 1.99
C PHE A 15 -9.20 2.23 3.13
N TRP A 16 -8.89 3.49 3.43
CA TRP A 16 -8.01 3.85 4.55
C TRP A 16 -8.60 3.57 5.95
N ARG A 17 -9.92 3.40 6.05
CA ARG A 17 -10.62 3.06 7.30
C ARG A 17 -10.82 1.56 7.52
N LEU A 18 -10.39 0.72 6.57
CA LEU A 18 -10.49 -0.73 6.70
C LEU A 18 -9.66 -1.23 7.89
N SER A 19 -10.18 -2.24 8.59
CA SER A 19 -9.47 -2.94 9.65
C SER A 19 -8.34 -3.81 9.09
N LEU A 20 -7.33 -4.12 9.93
CA LEU A 20 -6.21 -4.99 9.53
C LEU A 20 -6.66 -6.37 9.00
N ARG A 21 -7.78 -6.89 9.50
CA ARG A 21 -8.36 -8.15 9.01
C ARG A 21 -8.86 -8.03 7.57
N GLU A 22 -9.56 -6.95 7.26
CA GLU A 22 -10.09 -6.66 5.92
C GLU A 22 -8.95 -6.38 4.93
N TRP A 23 -7.93 -5.64 5.36
CA TRP A 23 -6.71 -5.44 4.59
C TRP A 23 -6.03 -6.76 4.22
N ARG A 24 -5.89 -7.67 5.18
CA ARG A 24 -5.31 -9.00 4.92
C ARG A 24 -6.17 -9.82 3.97
N TRP A 25 -7.50 -9.73 4.06
CA TRP A 25 -8.40 -10.37 3.11
C TRP A 25 -8.22 -9.80 1.70
N LEU A 26 -8.18 -8.47 1.55
CA LEU A 26 -7.91 -7.78 0.28
C LEU A 26 -6.52 -8.13 -0.28
N ALA A 27 -5.56 -8.47 0.59
CA ALA A 27 -4.21 -8.88 0.20
C ALA A 27 -4.11 -10.30 -0.31
N ARG A 28 -5.02 -11.19 0.08
CA ARG A 28 -4.93 -12.61 -0.30
C ARG A 28 -4.98 -12.86 -1.81
N GLY A 29 -5.45 -11.89 -2.61
CA GLY A 29 -5.44 -11.97 -4.07
C GLY A 29 -4.12 -11.60 -4.74
N GLY A 30 -3.11 -11.12 -4.00
CA GLY A 30 -1.80 -10.78 -4.53
C GLY A 30 -0.69 -11.48 -3.75
N GLU A 31 0.32 -11.97 -4.46
CA GLU A 31 1.53 -12.47 -3.82
C GLU A 31 2.24 -11.29 -3.15
N ALA A 32 2.47 -11.39 -1.84
CA ALA A 32 3.23 -10.38 -1.12
C ALA A 32 4.71 -10.53 -1.50
N PRO A 33 5.41 -9.44 -1.85
CA PRO A 33 6.83 -9.52 -2.15
C PRO A 33 7.58 -10.05 -0.93
N SER A 34 8.58 -10.88 -1.18
CA SER A 34 9.54 -11.26 -0.16
C SER A 34 10.26 -10.03 0.39
N ARG A 35 10.89 -10.17 1.55
CA ARG A 35 11.66 -9.08 2.15
C ARG A 35 12.77 -8.56 1.23
N GLY A 36 13.39 -9.44 0.45
CA GLY A 36 14.44 -9.07 -0.50
C GLY A 36 13.91 -8.24 -1.67
N GLU A 37 12.78 -8.65 -2.24
CA GLU A 37 12.10 -7.89 -3.31
C GLU A 37 11.61 -6.53 -2.82
N LEU A 38 11.09 -6.47 -1.58
CA LEU A 38 10.70 -5.19 -0.98
C LEU A 38 11.90 -4.25 -0.82
N MET A 39 13.04 -4.76 -0.37
CA MET A 39 14.28 -3.96 -0.23
C MET A 39 14.81 -3.47 -1.57
N ALA A 40 14.75 -4.31 -2.62
CA ALA A 40 15.12 -3.91 -3.98
C ALA A 40 14.20 -2.79 -4.49
N MET A 41 12.87 -2.91 -4.30
CA MET A 41 11.92 -1.86 -4.68
C MET A 41 12.17 -0.55 -3.93
N MET A 42 12.49 -0.60 -2.64
CA MET A 42 12.83 0.61 -1.86
C MET A 42 14.13 1.27 -2.33
N ALA A 43 15.10 0.48 -2.81
CA ALA A 43 16.34 1.01 -3.38
C ALA A 43 16.11 1.64 -4.76
N ASP A 44 15.24 1.05 -5.59
CA ASP A 44 14.88 1.54 -6.93
C ASP A 44 13.96 2.77 -6.87
N HIS A 45 13.14 2.88 -5.82
CA HIS A 45 12.25 4.01 -5.57
C HIS A 45 12.51 4.58 -4.16
N PRO A 46 13.64 5.29 -3.97
CA PRO A 46 13.94 5.88 -2.68
C PRO A 46 12.89 6.95 -2.38
N ASP A 47 12.22 6.82 -1.23
CA ASP A 47 11.31 7.84 -0.72
C ASP A 47 12.10 9.14 -0.56
N THR A 48 12.03 10.00 -1.57
CA THR A 48 12.60 11.36 -1.54
C THR A 48 11.64 12.23 -0.76
N GLY A 49 11.37 11.85 0.49
CA GLY A 49 10.71 12.71 1.44
C GLY A 49 11.67 13.85 1.75
N ASP A 50 11.68 14.87 0.89
CA ASP A 50 12.24 16.17 1.24
C ASP A 50 11.43 16.66 2.44
N ARG A 51 11.98 16.39 3.63
CA ARG A 51 11.43 16.82 4.91
C ARG A 51 11.79 18.29 5.13
N ASN A 52 11.64 19.11 4.09
CA ASN A 52 12.05 20.50 4.05
C ASN A 52 10.97 21.38 3.40
N GLU A 53 9.75 21.27 3.92
CA GLU A 53 8.79 22.36 3.76
C GLU A 53 8.18 22.70 5.12
N ARG A 54 8.67 23.83 5.65
CA ARG A 54 8.17 24.65 6.77
C ARG A 54 8.56 24.19 8.18
N VAL A 55 9.62 24.80 8.71
CA VAL A 55 9.55 25.74 9.86
C VAL A 55 10.61 26.82 9.66
#